data_AF-A0A1F5ARZ2-F1
#
_entry.id   AF-A0A1F5ARZ2-F1
#
_cell.length_a   1.000
_cell.length_b   1.000
_cell.length_c   1.000
_cell.angle_alpha   90.00
_cell.angle_beta   90.00
_cell.angle_gamma   90.00
#
_symmetry.space_group_name_H-M   'P 1'
#
loop_
_entity.id
_entity.type
_entity.pdbx_description
1 polymer ?
#
loop_
_entity_poly.entity_id
_entity_poly.type
_entity_poly.pdbx_seq_one_letter_code
_entity_poly.pdbx_strand_id
1 'polypeptide(L)'
;MSIGDNTSGESLPPRLMPARPAVQGQEDMPIFMDPDFEPNIFIYDNYPGGIGLSPSLFALESRLLEHGLKTLEACPCRDGCPSCVGATNESGKDAKRVARVLLQGLLGLQ
;
A
#
# COMPACT_ATOMS: atom_id res chain seq x y z
N MET A 1 -4.59 -8.68 13.89
CA MET A 1 -5.76 -7.77 13.73
C MET A 1 -5.21 -6.39 13.42
N SER A 2 -5.35 -5.97 12.17
CA SER A 2 -5.07 -4.63 11.66
C SER A 2 -5.08 -4.75 10.15
N ILE A 3 -5.97 -4.03 9.52
CA ILE A 3 -6.07 -3.82 8.09
C ILE A 3 -6.47 -2.35 8.01
N GLY A 4 -5.57 -1.48 7.56
CA GLY A 4 -5.87 -0.07 7.39
C GLY A 4 -6.97 0.06 6.34
N ASP A 5 -7.98 0.87 6.62
CA ASP A 5 -8.86 1.35 5.57
C ASP A 5 -8.35 2.71 5.09
N ASN A 6 -8.53 2.97 3.81
CA ASN A 6 -8.30 4.29 3.21
C ASN A 6 -9.52 5.21 3.40
N THR A 7 -10.55 4.75 4.11
CA THR A 7 -11.87 5.39 4.16
C THR A 7 -12.13 6.07 5.50
N SER A 8 -11.70 5.50 6.63
CA SER A 8 -11.88 6.06 7.97
C SER A 8 -10.58 6.60 8.57
N GLY A 9 -9.42 6.14 8.10
CA GLY A 9 -8.14 6.53 8.68
C GLY A 9 -7.92 5.91 10.06
N GLU A 10 -8.57 4.79 10.34
CA GLU A 10 -8.40 3.99 11.55
C GLU A 10 -7.92 2.57 11.23
N SER A 11 -7.18 1.95 12.17
CA SER A 11 -6.85 0.53 12.08
C SER A 11 -8.08 -0.29 12.44
N LEU A 12 -8.79 -0.81 11.44
CA LEU A 12 -9.95 -1.66 11.64
C LEU A 12 -9.62 -3.15 11.43
N PRO A 13 -10.24 -4.06 12.20
CA PRO A 13 -10.26 -5.48 11.85
C PRO A 13 -10.98 -5.69 10.51
N PRO A 14 -10.55 -6.66 9.66
CA PRO A 14 -11.24 -6.98 8.40
C PRO A 14 -12.75 -7.21 8.54
N ARG A 15 -13.19 -7.80 9.66
CA ARG A 15 -14.62 -8.08 9.91
C ARG A 15 -15.46 -6.84 10.20
N LEU A 16 -14.82 -5.72 10.53
CA LEU A 16 -15.46 -4.45 10.85
C LEU A 16 -15.30 -3.42 9.72
N MET A 17 -14.73 -3.82 8.58
CA MET A 17 -14.59 -2.90 7.45
C MET A 17 -15.96 -2.58 6.84
N PRO A 18 -16.28 -1.30 6.63
CA PRO A 18 -17.51 -0.91 5.96
C PRO A 18 -17.49 -1.40 4.50
N ALA A 19 -18.66 -1.83 4.00
CA ALA A 19 -18.83 -2.10 2.58
C ALA A 19 -18.77 -0.77 1.81
N ARG A 20 -18.00 -0.74 0.72
CA ARG A 20 -17.89 0.46 -0.11
C ARG A 20 -19.22 0.74 -0.85
N PRO A 21 -19.71 1.98 -0.88
CA PRO A 21 -20.83 2.32 -1.75
C PRO A 21 -20.42 2.20 -3.22
N ALA A 22 -21.22 1.49 -4.02
CA ALA A 22 -20.95 1.25 -5.44
C ALA A 22 -20.86 2.57 -6.23
N VAL A 23 -19.87 2.68 -7.11
CA VAL A 23 -19.71 3.86 -7.98
C VAL A 23 -20.75 3.79 -9.11
N GLN A 24 -21.72 4.72 -9.13
CA GLN A 24 -22.76 4.75 -10.16
C GLN A 24 -22.27 5.43 -11.45
N GLY A 25 -22.10 4.63 -12.51
CA GLY A 25 -22.15 5.06 -13.91
C GLY A 25 -20.82 5.31 -14.63
N GLN A 26 -20.22 4.27 -15.26
CA GLN A 26 -19.33 4.44 -16.42
C GLN A 26 -19.10 3.09 -17.14
N GLU A 27 -19.74 2.89 -18.30
CA GLU A 27 -19.85 1.57 -18.96
C GLU A 27 -18.67 1.21 -19.91
N ASP A 28 -17.67 2.09 -20.09
CA ASP A 28 -16.59 1.90 -21.07
C ASP A 28 -15.17 2.02 -20.45
N MET A 29 -14.81 1.13 -19.52
CA MET A 29 -13.44 1.08 -18.95
C MET A 29 -12.83 -0.32 -19.05
N PRO A 30 -11.53 -0.44 -19.42
CA PRO A 30 -10.86 -1.71 -19.56
C PRO A 30 -10.81 -2.46 -18.21
N ILE A 31 -10.88 -3.80 -18.27
CA ILE A 31 -10.93 -4.82 -17.18
C ILE A 31 -10.04 -4.59 -15.94
N PHE A 32 -9.05 -3.70 -15.99
CA PHE A 32 -8.22 -3.31 -14.84
C PHE A 32 -8.85 -2.19 -13.98
N MET A 33 -9.96 -1.62 -14.44
CA MET A 33 -10.75 -0.60 -13.75
C MET A 33 -12.16 -1.13 -13.58
N ASP A 34 -12.29 -2.15 -12.73
CA ASP A 34 -13.56 -2.31 -12.02
C ASP A 34 -13.75 -1.00 -11.23
N PRO A 35 -14.84 -0.24 -11.48
CA PRO A 35 -15.08 1.04 -10.80
C PRO A 35 -15.18 0.89 -9.28
N ASP A 36 -15.45 -0.33 -8.78
CA ASP A 36 -15.43 -0.64 -7.36
C ASP A 36 -14.05 -1.13 -6.86
N PHE A 37 -13.08 -1.38 -7.76
CA PHE A 37 -11.73 -1.80 -7.37
C PHE A 37 -10.90 -0.64 -6.83
N GLU A 38 -10.41 -0.82 -5.60
CA GLU A 38 -9.49 0.09 -4.96
C GLU A 38 -8.23 -0.64 -4.52
N PRO A 39 -7.05 -0.20 -4.96
CA PRO A 39 -5.80 -0.79 -4.50
C PRO A 39 -5.59 -0.45 -3.02
N ASN A 40 -5.54 -1.47 -2.17
CA ASN A 40 -5.34 -1.34 -0.74
C ASN A 40 -4.10 -2.10 -0.29
N ILE A 41 -3.37 -1.55 0.67
CA ILE A 41 -2.21 -2.19 1.31
C ILE A 41 -2.61 -2.57 2.73
N PHE A 42 -2.44 -3.85 3.07
CA PHE A 42 -2.81 -4.38 4.36
C PHE A 42 -1.60 -4.90 5.12
N ILE A 43 -1.41 -4.42 6.35
CA ILE A 43 -0.35 -4.87 7.25
C ILE A 43 -0.98 -5.42 8.52
N TYR A 44 -0.70 -6.69 8.81
CA TYR A 44 -1.27 -7.43 9.94
C TYR A 44 -0.22 -8.28 10.66
N ASP A 45 -0.47 -8.53 11.95
CA ASP A 45 0.36 -9.42 12.76
C ASP A 45 0.09 -10.88 12.36
N ASN A 46 1.11 -11.59 11.87
CA ASN A 46 1.06 -13.03 11.63
C ASN A 46 1.30 -13.83 12.93
N TYR A 47 0.57 -13.46 13.99
CA TYR A 47 0.58 -14.16 15.27
C TYR A 47 -0.88 -14.40 15.72
N PRO A 48 -1.23 -15.60 16.22
CA PRO A 48 -2.59 -15.87 16.69
C PRO A 48 -3.05 -14.86 17.76
N GLY A 49 -4.21 -14.23 17.54
CA GLY A 49 -4.72 -13.18 18.42
C GLY A 49 -4.13 -11.78 18.18
N GLY A 50 -3.00 -11.67 17.49
CA GLY A 50 -2.27 -10.41 17.28
C GLY A 50 -1.55 -9.95 18.54
N ILE A 51 -0.42 -9.26 18.34
CA ILE A 51 0.41 -8.73 19.44
C ILE A 51 0.41 -7.19 19.47
N GLY A 52 -0.29 -6.55 18.53
CA GLY A 52 -0.49 -5.10 18.52
C GLY A 52 0.56 -4.31 17.74
N LEU A 53 1.40 -4.97 16.92
CA LEU A 53 2.39 -4.25 16.10
C LEU A 53 1.70 -3.44 15.01
N SER A 54 0.74 -4.04 14.34
CA SER A 54 0.12 -3.44 13.16
C SER A 54 -0.74 -2.19 13.47
N PRO A 55 -1.55 -2.12 14.55
CA PRO A 55 -2.20 -0.86 14.97
C PRO A 55 -1.18 0.23 15.34
N SER A 56 -0.10 -0.14 16.02
CA SER A 56 0.98 0.80 16.37
C SER A 56 1.69 1.35 15.13
N LEU A 57 1.87 0.48 14.12
CA LEU A 57 2.45 0.85 12.84
C LEU A 57 1.53 1.78 12.04
N PHE A 58 0.22 1.54 12.08
CA PHE A 58 -0.78 2.39 11.44
C PHE A 58 -0.74 3.82 12.02
N ALA A 59 -0.62 3.97 13.34
CA ALA A 59 -0.41 5.29 13.95
C ALA A 59 0.90 5.99 13.51
N LEU A 60 1.84 5.24 12.91
CA LEU A 60 3.12 5.72 12.40
C LEU A 60 3.18 5.71 10.86
N GLU A 61 2.05 5.59 10.17
CA GLU A 61 1.96 5.39 8.71
C GLU A 61 2.83 6.38 7.92
N SER A 62 2.71 7.68 8.16
CA SER A 62 3.48 8.68 7.42
C SER A 62 4.99 8.46 7.57
N ARG A 63 5.46 8.14 8.80
CA ARG A 63 6.88 7.83 9.02
C ARG A 63 7.30 6.54 8.33
N LEU A 64 6.45 5.51 8.33
CA LEU A 64 6.71 4.27 7.61
C LEU A 64 6.92 4.54 6.11
N LEU A 65 6.03 5.30 5.48
CA LEU A 65 6.10 5.66 4.07
C LEU A 65 7.35 6.50 3.76
N GLU A 66 7.68 7.50 4.59
CA GLU A 66 8.90 8.30 4.47
C GLU A 66 10.17 7.43 4.54
N HIS A 67 10.23 6.48 5.48
CA HIS A 67 11.36 5.55 5.61
C HIS A 67 11.44 4.59 4.42
N GLY A 68 10.30 4.17 3.87
CA GLY A 68 10.23 3.41 2.63
C GLY A 68 10.82 4.17 1.45
N LEU A 69 10.44 5.44 1.27
CA LEU A 69 10.98 6.30 0.22
C LEU A 69 12.50 6.49 0.36
N LYS A 70 12.98 6.78 1.58
CA LYS A 70 14.42 6.88 1.88
C LYS A 70 15.18 5.60 1.53
N THR A 71 14.63 4.43 1.88
CA THR A 71 15.22 3.12 1.55
C THR A 71 15.32 2.92 0.04
N LEU A 72 14.25 3.27 -0.67
CA LEU A 72 14.18 3.17 -2.13
C LEU A 72 15.20 4.07 -2.82
N GLU A 73 15.37 5.30 -2.35
CA GLU A 73 16.29 6.30 -2.89
C GLU A 73 17.75 5.98 -2.57
N ALA A 74 18.05 5.47 -1.37
CA ALA A 74 19.40 5.10 -0.96
C ALA A 74 19.91 3.83 -1.66
N CYS A 75 19.02 2.97 -2.16
CA CYS A 75 19.42 1.74 -2.84
C CYS A 75 20.11 2.05 -4.18
N PRO A 76 21.28 1.46 -4.52
CA PRO A 76 22.00 1.76 -5.75
C PRO A 76 21.47 1.02 -6.99
N CYS A 77 20.49 0.12 -6.86
CA CYS A 77 20.01 -0.65 -8.01
C CYS A 77 19.24 0.22 -9.03
N ARG A 78 19.24 -0.19 -10.31
CA ARG A 78 18.52 0.50 -11.39
C ARG A 78 17.01 0.17 -11.38
N ASP A 79 16.70 -1.12 -11.46
CA ASP A 79 15.33 -1.59 -11.77
C ASP A 79 14.58 -2.10 -10.52
N GLY A 80 15.33 -2.63 -9.54
CA GLY A 80 14.81 -3.19 -8.29
C GLY A 80 15.72 -4.32 -7.78
N CYS A 81 15.73 -4.57 -6.47
CA CYS A 81 16.43 -5.72 -5.88
C CYS A 81 15.74 -6.16 -4.58
N PRO A 82 16.08 -7.36 -4.04
CA PRO A 82 15.51 -7.88 -2.80
C PRO A 82 15.64 -6.96 -1.57
N SER A 83 16.51 -5.95 -1.61
CA SER A 83 16.70 -4.98 -0.53
C SER A 83 15.81 -3.72 -0.63
N CYS A 84 15.09 -3.51 -1.74
CA CYS A 84 14.18 -2.36 -1.88
C CYS A 84 12.78 -2.79 -2.33
N VAL A 85 12.55 -3.01 -3.64
CA VAL A 85 11.23 -3.33 -4.21
C VAL A 85 11.00 -4.82 -4.46
N GLY A 86 12.00 -5.66 -4.21
CA GLY A 86 11.95 -7.09 -4.54
C GLY A 86 12.72 -7.43 -5.80
N ALA A 87 12.69 -8.71 -6.18
CA ALA A 87 13.47 -9.22 -7.31
C ALA A 87 12.89 -8.75 -8.66
N THR A 88 13.75 -8.32 -9.57
CA THR A 88 13.35 -7.69 -10.84
C THR A 88 12.55 -8.62 -11.76
N ASN A 89 12.78 -9.94 -11.66
CA ASN A 89 12.06 -10.97 -12.41
C ASN A 89 10.57 -11.04 -12.03
N GLU A 90 10.20 -10.65 -10.81
CA GLU A 90 8.83 -10.66 -10.31
C GLU A 90 8.16 -9.30 -10.46
N SER A 91 8.92 -8.21 -10.26
CA SER A 91 8.38 -6.84 -10.19
C SER A 91 8.46 -6.05 -11.50
N GLY A 92 9.26 -6.52 -12.47
CA GLY A 92 9.48 -5.83 -13.75
C GLY A 92 10.57 -4.75 -13.72
N LYS A 93 10.97 -4.26 -14.90
CA LYS A 93 12.10 -3.32 -15.08
C LYS A 93 11.83 -1.93 -14.50
N ASP A 94 10.57 -1.54 -14.40
CA ASP A 94 10.14 -0.23 -13.92
C ASP A 94 9.76 -0.21 -12.43
N ALA A 95 9.89 -1.34 -11.72
CA ALA A 95 9.39 -1.51 -10.36
C ALA A 95 9.85 -0.39 -9.42
N LYS A 96 11.16 -0.11 -9.41
CA LYS A 96 11.72 0.95 -8.57
C LYS A 96 11.17 2.34 -8.90
N ARG A 97 11.01 2.65 -10.19
CA ARG A 97 10.46 3.94 -10.64
C ARG A 97 9.00 4.08 -10.23
N VAL A 98 8.19 3.05 -10.47
CA VAL A 98 6.76 3.04 -10.14
C VAL A 98 6.56 3.12 -8.62
N ALA A 99 7.29 2.33 -7.84
CA ALA A 99 7.22 2.38 -6.38
C ALA A 99 7.53 3.77 -5.82
N ARG A 100 8.50 4.48 -6.42
CA ARG A 100 8.83 5.86 -6.03
C ARG A 100 7.65 6.81 -6.26
N VAL A 101 7.03 6.73 -7.44
CA VAL A 101 5.89 7.58 -7.80
C VAL A 101 4.70 7.32 -6.86
N LEU A 102 4.42 6.04 -6.56
CA LEU A 102 3.35 5.66 -5.63
C LEU A 102 3.62 6.19 -4.22
N LEU A 103 4.83 6.01 -3.69
CA LEU A 103 5.20 6.51 -2.37
C LEU A 103 5.12 8.05 -2.27
N GLN A 104 5.56 8.77 -3.31
CA GLN A 104 5.44 10.22 -3.37
C GLN A 104 3.97 10.68 -3.39
N GLY A 105 3.11 9.97 -4.13
CA GLY A 105 1.67 10.24 -4.15
C GLY A 105 1.00 10.01 -2.79
N LEU A 106 1.33 8.89 -2.12
CA LEU A 106 0.82 8.59 -0.76
C LEU A 106 1.28 9.61 0.30
N LEU A 107 2.46 10.22 0.12
CA LEU A 107 2.98 11.26 1.00
C LEU A 107 2.50 12.68 0.62
N GLY A 108 1.72 12.83 -0.45
CA GLY A 108 1.26 14.14 -0.93
C GLY A 108 2.38 15.05 -1.45
N LEU A 109 3.48 14.48 -1.96
CA LEU A 109 4.67 15.21 -2.45
C LEU A 109 4.60 15.56 -3.95
N GLN A 110 3.40 15.70 -4.51
CA GLN A 110 3.17 15.94 -5.95
C GLN A 110 2.70 17.37 -6.21
#